data_AF-K0R0P2-F1
#
_entry.id   AF-K0R0P2-F1
#
_cell.length_a   1.000
_cell.length_b   1.000
_cell.length_c   1.000
_cell.angle_alpha   90.00
_cell.angle_beta   90.00
_cell.angle_gamma   90.00
#
_symmetry.space_group_name_H-M   'P 1'
#
loop_
_entity.id
_entity.type
_entity.pdbx_description
1 polymer ?
#
loop_
_entity_poly.entity_id
_entity_poly.type
_entity_poly.pdbx_seq_one_letter_code
_entity_poly.pdbx_strand_id
1 'polypeptide(L)'
;MSPLLHHRTRHALAHCPAVPHRGTRRGEPGLHALQRLQHRPPSPLATLTLHHTLHPSMSSPAVDYDALEATTTIEEITEDECDQETLRSLKNDELPSLWLRETGLADQHGDYELRSSTELGWLGHFMKKSTRLESFGILGGDVFHNCSEQSIDRFLFDLRKCNHIKKMHFVRTYLAEIIYKLGGAMKSNSITHLVVEGCHLRVPEATFLFNNLPDVMEELWISCEHDGEDVLDDDIMAECIPSLANCTGMRKLKFNGLNLSTNSCAALGAVFPR
;
A
#
# COMPACT_ATOMS: atom_id res chain seq x y z
N MET A 1 38.84 30.48 11.97
CA MET A 1 37.43 30.82 12.28
C MET A 1 36.83 31.38 11.01
N SER A 2 36.06 30.56 10.28
CA SER A 2 35.37 30.93 9.04
C SER A 2 33.92 30.44 9.14
N PRO A 3 32.89 31.26 8.88
CA PRO A 3 31.53 30.78 8.93
C PRO A 3 31.07 30.24 7.57
N LEU A 4 30.58 29.00 7.58
CA LEU A 4 29.86 28.36 6.48
C LEU A 4 28.44 28.93 6.40
N LEU A 5 28.10 29.59 5.29
CA LEU A 5 26.72 29.91 4.93
C LEU A 5 26.00 28.64 4.46
N HIS A 6 24.93 28.26 5.17
CA HIS A 6 23.95 27.29 4.68
C HIS A 6 22.91 28.01 3.81
N HIS A 7 22.94 27.71 2.52
CA HIS A 7 21.91 28.11 1.57
C HIS A 7 20.68 27.22 1.77
N ARG A 8 19.61 27.77 2.35
CA ARG A 8 18.29 27.12 2.43
C ARG A 8 17.53 27.43 1.15
N THR A 9 17.38 26.46 0.26
CA THR A 9 16.51 26.56 -0.91
C THR A 9 15.07 26.41 -0.45
N ARG A 10 14.29 27.50 -0.50
CA ARG A 10 12.83 27.46 -0.30
C ARG A 10 12.20 27.08 -1.64
N HIS A 11 11.76 25.84 -1.79
CA HIS A 11 10.80 25.49 -2.85
C HIS A 11 9.42 25.98 -2.42
N ALA A 12 8.80 26.81 -3.25
CA ALA A 12 7.41 27.21 -3.10
C ALA A 12 6.54 25.97 -3.36
N LEU A 13 5.92 25.42 -2.32
CA LEU A 13 4.88 24.42 -2.46
C LEU A 13 3.64 25.15 -2.97
N ALA A 14 3.20 24.82 -4.20
CA ALA A 14 1.89 25.22 -4.68
C ALA A 14 0.85 24.50 -3.80
N HIS A 15 0.08 25.26 -3.04
CA HIS A 15 -1.07 24.72 -2.33
C HIS A 15 -2.19 24.49 -3.33
N CYS A 16 -2.65 23.26 -3.45
CA CYS A 16 -3.86 22.94 -4.19
C CYS A 16 -5.05 23.72 -3.57
N PRO A 17 -5.91 24.34 -4.40
CA PRO A 17 -7.10 25.00 -3.89
C PRO A 17 -8.01 23.97 -3.21
N ALA A 18 -8.40 24.22 -1.96
CA ALA A 18 -9.25 23.32 -1.19
C ALA A 18 -10.59 23.10 -1.91
N VAL A 19 -10.88 21.84 -2.28
CA VAL A 19 -12.14 21.46 -2.93
C VAL A 19 -13.27 21.43 -1.88
N PRO A 20 -14.40 22.14 -2.10
CA PRO A 20 -15.53 22.08 -1.18
C PRO A 20 -16.22 20.71 -1.22
N HIS A 21 -16.13 19.94 -0.13
CA HIS A 21 -16.80 18.64 0.02
C HIS A 21 -18.33 18.76 -0.17
N ARG A 22 -18.86 18.08 -1.19
CA ARG A 22 -20.31 17.82 -1.34
C ARG A 22 -20.69 16.63 -0.45
N GLY A 23 -21.35 16.93 0.67
CA GLY A 23 -21.88 15.90 1.58
C GLY A 23 -22.99 15.06 0.94
N THR A 24 -22.72 13.78 0.67
CA THR A 24 -23.71 12.78 0.30
C THR A 24 -24.20 12.04 1.55
N ARG A 25 -25.45 12.31 1.96
CA ARG A 25 -26.17 11.52 2.98
C ARG A 25 -26.52 10.16 2.38
N ARG A 26 -25.92 9.07 2.89
CA ARG A 26 -26.35 7.69 2.63
C ARG A 26 -27.28 7.25 3.76
N GLY A 27 -28.50 6.84 3.40
CA GLY A 27 -29.48 6.25 4.30
C GLY A 27 -29.19 4.76 4.54
N GLU A 28 -29.33 4.33 5.80
CA GLU A 28 -29.31 2.93 6.21
C GLU A 28 -30.61 2.21 5.82
N PRO A 29 -30.55 0.93 5.42
CA PRO A 29 -31.67 0.01 5.55
C PRO A 29 -31.46 -0.98 6.71
N GLY A 30 -32.50 -1.09 7.54
CA GLY A 30 -32.52 -1.86 8.78
C GLY A 30 -32.43 -3.38 8.61
N LEU A 31 -31.78 -3.99 9.61
CA LEU A 31 -31.65 -5.43 9.82
C LEU A 31 -32.86 -5.97 10.61
N HIS A 32 -33.63 -6.84 9.99
CA HIS A 32 -34.48 -7.81 10.69
C HIS A 32 -34.47 -9.15 9.95
N ALA A 33 -33.92 -10.18 10.58
CA ALA A 33 -34.54 -11.51 10.75
C ALA A 33 -33.50 -12.57 11.17
N LEU A 34 -33.39 -12.80 12.48
CA LEU A 34 -32.90 -14.05 13.05
C LEU A 34 -34.09 -15.00 13.20
N GLN A 35 -34.06 -16.19 12.58
CA GLN A 35 -34.50 -17.42 13.26
C GLN A 35 -34.20 -18.73 12.50
N ARG A 36 -33.68 -19.69 13.29
CA ARG A 36 -33.80 -21.15 13.22
C ARG A 36 -32.94 -21.93 12.22
N LEU A 37 -31.90 -22.57 12.75
CA LEU A 37 -31.40 -23.85 12.25
C LEU A 37 -31.52 -24.91 13.35
N GLN A 38 -32.38 -25.90 13.10
CA GLN A 38 -32.52 -27.11 13.89
C GLN A 38 -31.56 -28.19 13.35
N HIS A 39 -31.01 -28.97 14.27
CA HIS A 39 -30.19 -30.16 14.05
C HIS A 39 -30.83 -31.20 13.12
N ARG A 40 -30.03 -31.77 12.21
CA ARG A 40 -30.27 -33.08 11.57
C ARG A 40 -28.92 -33.84 11.40
N PRO A 41 -28.88 -35.18 11.55
CA PRO A 41 -27.65 -35.97 11.65
C PRO A 41 -27.11 -36.42 10.27
N PRO A 42 -25.87 -36.96 10.21
CA PRO A 42 -25.21 -37.23 8.94
C PRO A 42 -25.66 -38.56 8.31
N SER A 43 -25.65 -38.60 6.98
CA SER A 43 -25.77 -39.82 6.17
C SER A 43 -24.75 -39.79 5.03
N PRO A 44 -24.36 -40.95 4.48
CA PRO A 44 -22.97 -41.21 4.09
C PRO A 44 -22.62 -40.85 2.64
N LEU A 45 -21.30 -40.80 2.41
CA LEU A 45 -20.57 -40.56 1.17
C LEU A 45 -21.34 -40.91 -0.12
N ALA A 46 -21.61 -39.87 -0.92
CA ALA A 46 -21.79 -39.98 -2.35
C ALA A 46 -20.67 -39.20 -3.03
N THR A 47 -19.81 -39.92 -3.75
CA THR A 47 -18.75 -39.36 -4.61
C THR A 47 -19.41 -38.58 -5.74
N LEU A 48 -19.47 -37.26 -5.61
CA LEU A 48 -19.91 -36.33 -6.65
C LEU A 48 -18.70 -35.85 -7.44
N THR A 49 -18.56 -36.37 -8.66
CA THR A 49 -17.60 -35.89 -9.65
C THR A 49 -18.01 -34.48 -10.08
N LEU A 50 -17.33 -33.46 -9.53
CA LEU A 50 -17.53 -32.06 -9.89
C LEU A 50 -16.93 -31.83 -11.29
N HIS A 51 -17.76 -31.77 -12.32
CA HIS A 51 -17.36 -31.20 -13.60
C HIS A 51 -17.25 -29.69 -13.43
N HIS A 52 -16.04 -29.22 -13.08
CA HIS A 52 -15.68 -27.80 -13.15
C HIS A 52 -15.76 -27.36 -14.62
N THR A 53 -16.89 -26.78 -15.01
CA THR A 53 -17.00 -26.00 -16.23
C THR A 53 -16.21 -24.72 -16.00
N LEU A 54 -14.94 -24.72 -16.41
CA LEU A 54 -14.13 -23.51 -16.54
C LEU A 54 -14.79 -22.62 -17.58
N HIS A 55 -15.60 -21.66 -17.13
CA HIS A 55 -15.96 -20.53 -17.97
C HIS A 55 -14.66 -19.82 -18.35
N PRO A 56 -14.37 -19.62 -19.65
CA PRO A 56 -13.26 -18.78 -20.07
C PRO A 56 -13.51 -17.39 -19.48
N SER A 57 -12.70 -16.99 -18.51
CA SER A 57 -12.64 -15.60 -18.06
C SER A 57 -12.29 -14.79 -19.30
N MET A 58 -13.26 -14.04 -19.82
CA MET A 58 -13.04 -13.10 -20.91
C MET A 58 -12.20 -11.97 -20.33
N SER A 59 -10.89 -12.16 -20.31
CA SER A 59 -9.92 -11.10 -20.04
C SER A 59 -10.14 -10.03 -21.09
N SER A 60 -10.54 -8.84 -20.68
CA SER A 60 -10.46 -7.68 -21.55
C SER A 60 -9.03 -7.54 -22.07
N PRO A 61 -8.83 -7.10 -23.33
CA PRO A 61 -7.50 -6.85 -23.86
C PRO A 61 -6.77 -5.86 -22.94
N ALA A 62 -5.49 -6.14 -22.66
CA ALA A 62 -4.67 -5.21 -21.90
C ALA A 62 -4.59 -3.87 -22.65
N VAL A 63 -4.85 -2.77 -21.94
CA VAL A 63 -4.75 -1.42 -22.51
C VAL A 63 -3.28 -1.12 -22.83
N ASP A 64 -3.02 -0.74 -24.08
CA ASP A 64 -1.68 -0.32 -24.52
C ASP A 64 -1.49 1.18 -24.23
N TYR A 65 -1.07 1.48 -23.00
CA TYR A 65 -0.81 2.84 -22.56
C TYR A 65 0.34 3.51 -23.34
N ASP A 66 1.32 2.75 -23.85
CA ASP A 66 2.42 3.30 -24.65
C ASP A 66 1.92 3.84 -25.99
N ALA A 67 0.98 3.13 -26.65
CA ALA A 67 0.36 3.61 -27.87
C ALA A 67 -0.55 4.83 -27.66
N LEU A 68 -1.21 4.92 -26.51
CA LEU A 68 -2.19 5.97 -26.20
C LEU A 68 -1.57 7.24 -25.63
N GLU A 69 -0.35 7.18 -25.09
CA GLU A 69 0.27 8.28 -24.33
C GLU A 69 0.43 9.58 -25.14
N ALA A 70 0.69 9.45 -26.46
CA ALA A 70 0.89 10.59 -27.34
C ALA A 70 -0.40 11.36 -27.65
N THR A 71 -1.55 10.70 -27.57
CA THR A 71 -2.86 11.28 -27.91
C THR A 71 -3.72 11.58 -26.70
N THR A 72 -3.46 10.93 -25.57
CA THR A 72 -4.26 11.09 -24.34
C THR A 72 -3.76 12.30 -23.55
N THR A 73 -4.65 13.24 -23.33
CA THR A 73 -4.42 14.41 -22.46
C THR A 73 -4.62 14.04 -20.99
N ILE A 74 -4.02 14.80 -20.07
CA ILE A 74 -4.14 14.50 -18.64
C ILE A 74 -5.59 14.73 -18.15
N GLU A 75 -6.27 15.70 -18.76
CA GLU A 75 -7.65 16.06 -18.52
C GLU A 75 -8.64 14.97 -18.97
N GLU A 76 -8.26 14.12 -19.93
CA GLU A 76 -9.04 12.93 -20.33
C GLU A 76 -8.85 11.75 -19.36
N ILE A 77 -7.81 11.77 -18.52
CA ILE A 77 -7.54 10.72 -17.53
C ILE A 77 -8.33 10.98 -16.25
N THR A 78 -8.33 12.22 -15.76
CA THR A 78 -9.02 12.62 -14.52
C THR A 78 -9.56 14.05 -14.61
N GLU A 79 -10.74 14.27 -14.06
CA GLU A 79 -11.38 15.59 -13.98
C GLU A 79 -10.87 16.43 -12.79
N ASP A 80 -10.15 15.83 -11.85
CA ASP A 80 -9.67 16.50 -10.64
C ASP A 80 -8.34 17.22 -10.87
N GLU A 81 -8.33 18.52 -10.58
CA GLU A 81 -7.19 19.39 -10.85
C GLU A 81 -5.92 18.97 -10.08
N CYS A 82 -6.05 18.43 -8.86
CA CYS A 82 -4.91 17.97 -8.07
C CYS A 82 -4.31 16.70 -8.66
N ASP A 83 -5.17 15.74 -9.01
CA ASP A 83 -4.75 14.49 -9.67
C ASP A 83 -4.09 14.81 -11.02
N GLN A 84 -4.62 15.77 -11.78
CA GLN A 84 -4.00 16.23 -13.02
C GLN A 84 -2.61 16.81 -12.79
N GLU A 85 -2.41 17.65 -11.78
CA GLU A 85 -1.07 18.16 -11.43
C GLU A 85 -0.11 17.04 -11.06
N THR A 86 -0.54 16.08 -10.24
CA THR A 86 0.26 14.90 -9.88
C THR A 86 0.64 14.08 -11.13
N LEU A 87 -0.29 13.84 -12.07
CA LEU A 87 0.02 13.14 -13.33
C LEU A 87 0.96 13.93 -14.23
N ARG A 88 0.81 15.26 -14.34
CA ARG A 88 1.73 16.09 -15.12
C ARG A 88 3.14 16.00 -14.55
N SER A 89 3.29 16.13 -13.23
CA SER A 89 4.59 16.00 -12.56
C SER A 89 5.17 14.59 -12.67
N LEU A 90 4.36 13.55 -12.60
CA LEU A 90 4.84 12.18 -12.79
C LEU A 90 5.26 11.91 -14.24
N LYS A 91 4.47 12.35 -15.22
CA LYS A 91 4.77 12.25 -16.66
C LYS A 91 6.04 12.99 -17.05
N ASN A 92 6.30 14.14 -16.44
CA ASN A 92 7.52 14.92 -16.66
C ASN A 92 8.72 14.47 -15.81
N ASP A 93 8.57 13.39 -15.03
CA ASP A 93 9.58 12.88 -14.09
C ASP A 93 10.06 13.94 -13.08
N GLU A 94 9.11 14.71 -12.55
CA GLU A 94 9.33 15.78 -11.58
C GLU A 94 8.86 15.41 -10.17
N LEU A 95 8.08 14.35 -10.03
CA LEU A 95 7.45 13.96 -8.78
C LEU A 95 8.37 13.07 -7.91
N PRO A 96 8.82 13.54 -6.72
CA PRO A 96 9.70 12.75 -5.85
C PRO A 96 8.95 11.78 -4.93
N SER A 97 7.66 12.02 -4.68
CA SER A 97 6.82 11.21 -3.80
C SER A 97 5.40 11.11 -4.34
N LEU A 98 4.84 9.90 -4.33
CA LEU A 98 3.45 9.62 -4.72
C LEU A 98 2.72 8.99 -3.56
N TRP A 99 1.53 9.49 -3.24
CA TRP A 99 0.66 8.98 -2.20
C TRP A 99 -0.73 8.69 -2.76
N LEU A 100 -1.13 7.42 -2.72
CA LEU A 100 -2.51 7.05 -3.02
C LEU A 100 -3.37 7.34 -1.79
N ARG A 101 -4.44 8.09 -1.97
CA ARG A 101 -5.32 8.56 -0.88
C ARG A 101 -6.71 7.99 -1.05
N GLU A 102 -7.35 7.69 0.07
CA GLU A 102 -8.79 7.48 0.11
C GLU A 102 -9.53 8.77 -0.28
N THR A 103 -10.71 8.59 -0.88
CA THR A 103 -11.54 9.67 -1.42
C THR A 103 -11.77 10.78 -0.39
N GLY A 104 -11.44 12.01 -0.78
CA GLY A 104 -11.58 13.20 0.05
C GLY A 104 -10.43 13.45 1.03
N LEU A 105 -9.34 12.69 0.98
CA LEU A 105 -8.14 12.92 1.80
C LEU A 105 -6.93 13.48 1.03
N ALA A 106 -7.05 13.67 -0.29
CA ALA A 106 -6.01 14.30 -1.09
C ALA A 106 -6.04 15.82 -0.85
N ASP A 107 -4.97 16.36 -0.24
CA ASP A 107 -4.89 17.78 0.11
C ASP A 107 -3.57 18.44 -0.35
N GLN A 108 -2.64 17.65 -0.86
CA GLN A 108 -1.28 18.09 -1.18
C GLN A 108 -0.81 17.61 -2.54
N HIS A 109 0.15 18.34 -3.12
CA HIS A 109 0.84 17.91 -4.32
C HIS A 109 1.54 16.56 -4.13
N GLY A 110 1.32 15.63 -5.06
CA GLY A 110 1.79 14.25 -4.98
C GLY A 110 0.83 13.29 -4.28
N ASP A 111 -0.27 13.80 -3.73
CA ASP A 111 -1.43 12.97 -3.42
C ASP A 111 -2.19 12.64 -4.71
N TYR A 112 -2.81 11.47 -4.73
CA TYR A 112 -3.62 10.98 -5.85
C TYR A 112 -4.84 10.22 -5.33
N GLU A 113 -6.03 10.66 -5.72
CA GLU A 113 -7.29 10.00 -5.40
C GLU A 113 -7.75 9.13 -6.57
N LEU A 114 -7.82 7.82 -6.36
CA LEU A 114 -8.20 6.89 -7.44
C LEU A 114 -9.73 6.83 -7.63
N ARG A 115 -10.20 7.23 -8.82
CA ARG A 115 -11.64 7.14 -9.16
C ARG A 115 -11.96 6.03 -10.15
N SER A 116 -10.96 5.47 -10.83
CA SER A 116 -11.20 4.41 -11.80
C SER A 116 -10.00 3.47 -12.01
N SER A 117 -10.31 2.27 -12.53
CA SER A 117 -9.31 1.31 -13.02
C SER A 117 -8.43 1.86 -14.15
N THR A 118 -8.99 2.77 -14.96
CA THR A 118 -8.30 3.42 -16.08
C THR A 118 -7.25 4.39 -15.57
N GLU A 119 -7.61 5.24 -14.60
CA GLU A 119 -6.68 6.14 -13.93
C GLU A 119 -5.53 5.37 -13.28
N LEU A 120 -5.84 4.28 -12.57
CA LEU A 120 -4.81 3.45 -11.93
C LEU A 120 -3.79 2.91 -12.95
N GLY A 121 -4.25 2.52 -14.14
CA GLY A 121 -3.36 2.06 -15.20
C GLY A 121 -2.49 3.17 -15.79
N TRP A 122 -3.04 4.37 -16.00
CA TRP A 122 -2.24 5.54 -16.40
C TRP A 122 -1.21 5.94 -15.34
N LEU A 123 -1.59 5.91 -14.07
CA LEU A 123 -0.71 6.21 -12.95
C LEU A 123 0.45 5.21 -12.90
N GLY A 124 0.15 3.91 -13.02
CA GLY A 124 1.17 2.85 -13.14
C GLY A 124 2.10 3.05 -14.32
N HIS A 125 1.55 3.45 -15.47
CA HIS A 125 2.30 3.69 -16.69
C HIS A 125 3.29 4.85 -16.60
N PHE A 126 2.92 5.97 -15.99
CA PHE A 126 3.86 7.07 -15.77
C PHE A 126 4.86 6.73 -14.66
N MET A 127 4.40 6.11 -13.58
CA MET A 127 5.25 5.71 -12.46
C MET A 127 6.40 4.80 -12.87
N LYS A 128 6.16 3.77 -13.68
CA LYS A 128 7.21 2.84 -14.13
C LYS A 128 8.31 3.50 -14.96
N LYS A 129 8.05 4.68 -15.54
CA LYS A 129 9.01 5.45 -16.35
C LYS A 129 9.77 6.49 -15.54
N SER A 130 9.34 6.78 -14.32
CA SER A 130 10.01 7.75 -13.46
C SER A 130 11.43 7.30 -13.15
N THR A 131 12.34 8.27 -13.00
CA THR A 131 13.69 8.09 -12.45
C THR A 131 13.89 8.88 -11.16
N ARG A 132 12.90 9.69 -10.77
CA ARG A 132 12.96 10.61 -9.62
C ARG A 132 12.00 10.29 -8.48
N LEU A 133 11.02 9.42 -8.69
CA LEU A 133 10.10 8.95 -7.64
C LEU A 133 10.80 8.09 -6.57
N GLU A 134 11.19 8.70 -5.46
CA GLU A 134 11.92 8.01 -4.37
C GLU A 134 11.00 7.46 -3.27
N SER A 135 9.74 7.89 -3.22
CA SER A 135 8.80 7.55 -2.15
C SER A 135 7.43 7.18 -2.69
N PHE A 136 6.86 6.10 -2.17
CA PHE A 136 5.51 5.65 -2.47
C PHE A 136 4.73 5.43 -1.17
N GLY A 137 3.48 5.88 -1.13
CA GLY A 137 2.63 5.71 0.02
C GLY A 137 1.19 5.37 -0.32
N ILE A 138 0.50 4.74 0.62
CA ILE A 138 -0.94 4.52 0.61
C ILE A 138 -1.49 5.00 1.95
N LEU A 139 -2.50 5.87 1.91
CA LEU A 139 -3.21 6.35 3.09
C LEU A 139 -4.71 6.12 2.95
N GLY A 140 -5.28 5.44 3.94
CA GLY A 140 -6.71 5.15 4.02
C GLY A 140 -7.02 3.68 3.74
N GLY A 141 -8.25 3.29 4.09
CA GLY A 141 -8.65 1.89 4.13
C GLY A 141 -8.95 1.34 2.74
N ASP A 142 -9.70 2.11 1.94
CA ASP A 142 -10.36 1.61 0.74
C ASP A 142 -9.91 2.35 -0.54
N VAL A 143 -8.60 2.55 -0.65
CA VAL A 143 -7.96 3.30 -1.75
C VAL A 143 -8.25 2.68 -3.13
N PHE A 144 -8.48 1.37 -3.19
CA PHE A 144 -8.68 0.63 -4.44
C PHE A 144 -10.14 0.22 -4.73
N HIS A 145 -11.13 0.72 -3.98
CA HIS A 145 -12.54 0.28 -4.14
C HIS A 145 -13.13 0.41 -5.55
N ASN A 146 -12.66 1.40 -6.33
CA ASN A 146 -13.09 1.64 -7.71
C ASN A 146 -12.21 0.92 -8.76
N CYS A 147 -11.25 0.11 -8.30
CA CYS A 147 -10.28 -0.56 -9.15
C CYS A 147 -10.58 -2.06 -9.23
N SER A 148 -10.50 -2.61 -10.44
CA SER A 148 -10.56 -4.04 -10.64
C SER A 148 -9.30 -4.71 -10.09
N GLU A 149 -9.40 -5.96 -9.65
CA GLU A 149 -8.24 -6.73 -9.19
C GLU A 149 -7.12 -6.78 -10.25
N GLN A 150 -7.50 -6.93 -11.52
CA GLN A 150 -6.56 -6.97 -12.65
C GLN A 150 -5.80 -5.65 -12.82
N SER A 151 -6.46 -4.52 -12.59
CA SER A 151 -5.83 -3.19 -12.62
C SER A 151 -4.89 -3.00 -11.44
N ILE A 152 -5.25 -3.48 -10.25
CA ILE A 152 -4.38 -3.47 -9.06
C ILE A 152 -3.13 -4.32 -9.32
N ASP A 153 -3.31 -5.54 -9.82
CA ASP A 153 -2.20 -6.43 -10.16
C ASP A 153 -1.26 -5.80 -11.19
N ARG A 154 -1.83 -5.16 -12.21
CA ARG A 154 -1.05 -4.46 -13.23
C ARG A 154 -0.28 -3.28 -12.64
N PHE A 155 -0.94 -2.46 -11.83
CA PHE A 155 -0.30 -1.33 -11.16
C PHE A 155 0.86 -1.76 -10.27
N LEU A 156 0.65 -2.80 -9.45
CA LEU A 156 1.71 -3.35 -8.58
C LEU A 156 2.82 -4.03 -9.39
N PHE A 157 2.52 -4.56 -10.58
CA PHE A 157 3.54 -5.00 -11.51
C PHE A 157 4.36 -3.83 -12.08
N ASP A 158 3.71 -2.73 -12.45
CA ASP A 158 4.37 -1.52 -12.93
C ASP A 158 5.20 -0.85 -11.81
N LEU A 159 4.74 -0.89 -10.55
CA LEU A 159 5.50 -0.48 -9.36
C LEU A 159 6.83 -1.23 -9.22
N ARG A 160 6.87 -2.51 -9.60
CA ARG A 160 8.11 -3.32 -9.58
C ARG A 160 9.15 -2.84 -10.59
N LYS A 161 8.72 -2.11 -11.63
CA LYS A 161 9.60 -1.59 -12.70
C LYS A 161 10.22 -0.25 -12.33
N CYS A 162 9.57 0.51 -11.46
CA CYS A 162 10.20 1.57 -10.70
C CYS A 162 11.22 0.91 -9.75
N ASN A 163 12.51 1.22 -9.84
CA ASN A 163 13.56 0.53 -9.07
C ASN A 163 14.37 1.46 -8.14
N HIS A 164 14.02 2.75 -8.12
CA HIS A 164 14.64 3.81 -7.33
C HIS A 164 13.77 4.27 -6.16
N ILE A 165 12.62 3.62 -5.91
CA ILE A 165 11.87 3.86 -4.67
C ILE A 165 12.74 3.40 -3.50
N LYS A 166 12.86 4.28 -2.51
CA LYS A 166 13.62 4.06 -1.27
C LYS A 166 12.70 3.98 -0.06
N LYS A 167 11.51 4.59 -0.15
CA LYS A 167 10.58 4.71 0.97
C LYS A 167 9.21 4.17 0.60
N MET A 168 8.67 3.31 1.46
CA MET A 168 7.28 2.86 1.39
C MET A 168 6.54 3.24 2.67
N HIS A 169 5.36 3.82 2.51
CA HIS A 169 4.50 4.23 3.62
C HIS A 169 3.11 3.62 3.48
N PHE A 170 2.64 2.94 4.51
CA PHE A 170 1.27 2.43 4.58
C PHE A 170 0.65 2.99 5.85
N VAL A 171 -0.42 3.77 5.69
CA VAL A 171 -1.05 4.47 6.81
C VAL A 171 -2.55 4.19 6.79
N ARG A 172 -3.09 3.60 7.87
CA ARG A 172 -4.52 3.30 8.01
C ARG A 172 -5.08 2.47 6.85
N THR A 173 -4.28 1.53 6.33
CA THR A 173 -4.62 0.72 5.16
C THR A 173 -4.87 -0.74 5.52
N TYR A 174 -5.82 -1.39 4.83
CA TYR A 174 -6.03 -2.83 4.90
C TYR A 174 -4.96 -3.57 4.07
N LEU A 175 -3.87 -3.95 4.72
CA LEU A 175 -2.71 -4.55 4.02
C LEU A 175 -2.97 -5.97 3.51
N ALA A 176 -3.94 -6.71 4.06
CA ALA A 176 -4.19 -8.11 3.72
C ALA A 176 -4.38 -8.35 2.21
N GLU A 177 -5.03 -7.42 1.50
CA GLU A 177 -5.31 -7.57 0.07
C GLU A 177 -4.11 -7.30 -0.83
N ILE A 178 -3.19 -6.43 -0.38
CA ILE A 178 -2.12 -5.89 -1.23
C ILE A 178 -0.73 -6.39 -0.84
N ILE A 179 -0.51 -6.80 0.41
CA ILE A 179 0.85 -7.06 0.91
C ILE A 179 1.51 -8.21 0.17
N TYR A 180 0.77 -9.30 -0.10
CA TYR A 180 1.29 -10.45 -0.84
C TYR A 180 1.67 -10.08 -2.28
N LYS A 181 0.96 -9.11 -2.86
CA LYS A 181 1.22 -8.59 -4.21
C LYS A 181 2.39 -7.58 -4.20
N LEU A 182 2.61 -6.88 -3.09
CA LEU A 182 3.71 -5.93 -2.89
C LEU A 182 5.07 -6.59 -2.68
N GLY A 183 5.15 -7.84 -2.23
CA GLY A 183 6.44 -8.50 -1.95
C GLY A 183 7.43 -8.46 -3.13
N GLY A 184 6.94 -8.57 -4.36
CA GLY A 184 7.79 -8.39 -5.55
C GLY A 184 8.31 -6.95 -5.72
N ALA A 185 7.49 -5.95 -5.40
CA ALA A 185 7.88 -4.53 -5.50
C ALA A 185 8.85 -4.13 -4.40
N MET A 186 8.66 -4.66 -3.18
CA MET A 186 9.60 -4.47 -2.07
C MET A 186 10.99 -5.01 -2.38
N LYS A 187 11.07 -6.16 -3.07
CA LYS A 187 12.35 -6.79 -3.47
C LYS A 187 13.01 -6.16 -4.70
N SER A 188 12.22 -5.68 -5.65
CA SER A 188 12.75 -5.09 -6.89
C SER A 188 13.25 -3.65 -6.71
N ASN A 189 12.82 -2.99 -5.63
CA ASN A 189 13.19 -1.64 -5.30
C ASN A 189 14.33 -1.59 -4.28
N SER A 190 14.99 -0.44 -4.20
CA SER A 190 16.03 -0.17 -3.20
C SER A 190 15.42 0.34 -1.89
N ILE A 191 14.38 -0.34 -1.39
CA ILE A 191 13.64 0.11 -0.20
C ILE A 191 14.57 0.05 1.01
N THR A 192 14.82 1.23 1.60
CA THR A 192 15.60 1.38 2.84
C THR A 192 14.74 1.86 4.00
N HIS A 193 13.55 2.39 3.73
CA HIS A 193 12.64 2.88 4.77
C HIS A 193 11.23 2.31 4.56
N LEU A 194 10.69 1.72 5.60
CA LEU A 194 9.33 1.18 5.62
C LEU A 194 8.57 1.66 6.84
N VAL A 195 7.44 2.32 6.59
CA VAL A 195 6.52 2.80 7.64
C VAL A 195 5.18 2.10 7.46
N VAL A 196 4.70 1.46 8.53
CA VAL A 196 3.39 0.83 8.62
C VAL A 196 2.69 1.39 9.86
N GLU A 197 1.74 2.30 9.69
CA GLU A 197 1.10 3.04 10.78
C GLU A 197 -0.42 2.90 10.74
N GLY A 198 -1.04 2.48 11.84
CA GLY A 198 -2.49 2.27 11.92
C GLY A 198 -3.02 1.23 10.94
N CYS A 199 -2.17 0.37 10.36
CA CYS A 199 -2.61 -0.68 9.45
C CYS A 199 -3.04 -1.93 10.23
N HIS A 200 -4.06 -2.62 9.71
CA HIS A 200 -4.46 -3.93 10.21
C HIS A 200 -3.47 -5.00 9.71
N LEU A 201 -2.50 -5.33 10.55
CA LEU A 201 -1.54 -6.41 10.33
C LEU A 201 -1.93 -7.62 11.18
N ARG A 202 -2.57 -8.63 10.58
CA ARG A 202 -2.74 -9.92 11.26
C ARG A 202 -1.46 -10.74 11.13
N VAL A 203 -1.44 -11.90 11.80
CA VAL A 203 -0.28 -12.79 11.84
C VAL A 203 0.27 -13.13 10.44
N PRO A 204 -0.56 -13.50 9.44
CA PRO A 204 -0.05 -13.80 8.10
C PRO A 204 0.61 -12.59 7.42
N GLU A 205 0.02 -11.40 7.54
CA GLU A 205 0.54 -10.17 6.93
C GLU A 205 1.83 -9.72 7.60
N ALA A 206 1.93 -9.80 8.93
CA ALA A 206 3.14 -9.49 9.67
C ALA A 206 4.26 -10.48 9.30
N THR A 207 3.99 -11.78 9.35
CA THR A 207 4.96 -12.80 8.94
C THR A 207 5.45 -12.56 7.51
N PHE A 208 4.53 -12.27 6.58
CA PHE A 208 4.91 -11.98 5.20
C PHE A 208 5.77 -10.71 5.10
N LEU A 209 5.38 -9.63 5.78
CA LEU A 209 6.12 -8.37 5.79
C LEU A 209 7.57 -8.57 6.23
N PHE A 210 7.77 -9.20 7.39
CA PHE A 210 9.10 -9.44 7.98
C PHE A 210 9.97 -10.34 7.10
N ASN A 211 9.38 -11.37 6.49
CA ASN A 211 10.11 -12.29 5.60
C ASN A 211 10.45 -11.70 4.23
N ASN A 212 9.90 -10.54 3.87
CA ASN A 212 10.16 -9.85 2.61
C ASN A 212 10.86 -8.50 2.80
N LEU A 213 11.37 -8.21 4.00
CA LEU A 213 12.21 -7.03 4.22
C LEU A 213 13.51 -7.15 3.39
N PRO A 214 13.91 -6.08 2.69
CA PRO A 214 15.20 -6.01 2.02
C PRO A 214 16.38 -6.11 3.00
N ASP A 215 17.45 -6.77 2.56
CA ASP A 215 18.69 -6.92 3.35
C ASP A 215 19.36 -5.56 3.68
N VAL A 216 19.08 -4.53 2.87
CA VAL A 216 19.59 -3.16 3.01
C VAL A 216 18.64 -2.22 3.77
N MET A 217 17.58 -2.75 4.40
CA MET A 217 16.63 -1.96 5.18
C MET A 217 17.35 -1.16 6.28
N GLU A 218 17.16 0.16 6.30
CA GLU A 218 17.78 1.08 7.27
C GLU A 218 16.81 1.49 8.37
N GLU A 219 15.53 1.69 8.03
CA GLU A 219 14.51 2.15 8.96
C GLU A 219 13.21 1.34 8.83
N LEU A 220 12.81 0.69 9.92
CA LEU A 220 11.51 0.03 10.03
C LEU A 220 10.69 0.66 11.16
N TRP A 221 9.53 1.18 10.81
CA TRP A 221 8.55 1.68 11.78
C TRP A 221 7.23 0.95 11.60
N ILE A 222 6.82 0.20 12.63
CA ILE A 222 5.48 -0.39 12.73
C ILE A 222 4.77 0.20 13.94
N SER A 223 3.60 0.81 13.72
CA SER A 223 2.73 1.34 14.76
C SER A 223 1.32 0.84 14.51
N CYS A 224 0.83 -0.05 15.35
CA CYS A 224 -0.56 -0.51 15.27
C CYS A 224 -1.39 0.24 16.32
N GLU A 225 -2.58 0.69 15.94
CA GLU A 225 -3.57 1.19 16.91
C GLU A 225 -4.20 -0.04 17.62
N HIS A 226 -4.62 0.13 18.88
CA HIS A 226 -5.05 -0.95 19.75
C HIS A 226 -6.58 -1.01 19.84
N ASP A 227 -7.23 -1.46 18.78
CA ASP A 227 -8.68 -1.35 18.61
C ASP A 227 -9.39 -2.68 18.27
N GLY A 228 -8.75 -3.84 18.43
CA GLY A 228 -9.43 -5.15 18.25
C GLY A 228 -8.68 -6.38 18.75
N GLU A 229 -9.35 -7.54 18.70
CA GLU A 229 -8.89 -8.86 19.20
C GLU A 229 -7.82 -9.55 18.30
N ASP A 230 -7.51 -8.99 17.13
CA ASP A 230 -6.53 -9.52 16.17
C ASP A 230 -5.14 -8.88 16.36
N VAL A 231 -4.65 -8.80 17.60
CA VAL A 231 -3.38 -8.13 17.93
C VAL A 231 -2.19 -9.05 17.68
N LEU A 232 -1.14 -8.51 17.05
CA LEU A 232 0.19 -9.12 17.07
C LEU A 232 0.70 -9.15 18.52
N ASP A 233 0.63 -10.31 19.16
CA ASP A 233 1.10 -10.47 20.53
C ASP A 233 2.62 -10.69 20.62
N ASP A 234 3.11 -10.80 21.86
CA ASP A 234 4.54 -10.94 22.15
C ASP A 234 5.16 -12.19 21.49
N ASP A 235 4.42 -13.29 21.43
CA ASP A 235 4.88 -14.57 20.87
C ASP A 235 4.99 -14.48 19.35
N ILE A 236 3.95 -13.95 18.69
CA ILE A 236 3.96 -13.73 17.23
C ILE A 236 5.08 -12.77 16.82
N MET A 237 5.27 -11.68 17.57
CA MET A 237 6.35 -10.74 17.28
C MET A 237 7.72 -11.39 17.50
N ALA A 238 7.88 -12.21 18.54
CA ALA A 238 9.11 -12.97 18.78
C ALA A 238 9.45 -13.93 17.63
N GLU A 239 8.45 -14.47 16.94
CA GLU A 239 8.63 -15.28 15.73
C GLU A 239 9.03 -14.46 14.49
N CYS A 240 8.52 -13.22 14.37
CA CYS A 240 8.81 -12.34 13.23
C CYS A 240 10.18 -11.64 13.33
N ILE A 241 10.59 -11.23 14.55
CA ILE A 241 11.80 -10.45 14.82
C ILE A 241 13.10 -11.09 14.26
N PRO A 242 13.33 -12.42 14.34
CA PRO A 242 14.53 -13.05 13.78
C PRO A 242 14.80 -12.71 12.32
N SER A 243 13.77 -12.44 11.49
CA SER A 243 13.95 -12.04 10.09
C SER A 243 14.69 -10.70 9.94
N LEU A 244 14.71 -9.86 10.97
CA LEU A 244 15.49 -8.62 11.01
C LEU A 244 17.01 -8.88 11.01
N ALA A 245 17.49 -10.07 11.36
CA ALA A 245 18.90 -10.42 11.29
C ALA A 245 19.46 -10.34 9.85
N ASN A 246 18.59 -10.47 8.83
CA ASN A 246 18.97 -10.30 7.43
C ASN A 246 19.10 -8.82 7.02
N CYS A 247 18.53 -7.90 7.79
CA CYS A 247 18.56 -6.46 7.54
C CYS A 247 19.89 -5.83 7.99
N THR A 248 20.97 -6.13 7.26
CA THR A 248 22.33 -5.65 7.56
C THR A 248 22.47 -4.11 7.61
N GLY A 249 21.54 -3.38 6.98
CA GLY A 249 21.50 -1.92 6.98
C GLY A 249 20.80 -1.27 8.17
N MET A 250 20.19 -2.05 9.08
CA MET A 250 19.24 -1.54 10.08
C MET A 250 19.88 -0.53 11.05
N ARG A 251 19.29 0.66 11.13
CA ARG A 251 19.73 1.77 12.00
C ARG A 251 18.64 2.27 12.93
N LYS A 252 17.38 2.24 12.49
CA LYS A 252 16.24 2.67 13.29
C LYS A 252 15.15 1.62 13.25
N LEU A 253 14.76 1.18 14.44
CA LEU A 253 13.65 0.29 14.64
C LEU A 253 12.67 0.96 15.60
N LYS A 254 11.41 1.09 15.18
CA LYS A 254 10.35 1.65 16.01
C LYS A 254 9.12 0.76 15.95
N PHE A 255 8.80 0.18 17.10
CA PHE A 255 7.59 -0.60 17.31
C PHE A 255 6.69 0.09 18.32
N ASN A 256 5.42 0.28 17.97
CA ASN A 256 4.42 0.90 18.84
C ASN A 256 3.10 0.11 18.74
N GLY A 257 2.45 -0.12 19.87
CA GLY A 257 1.17 -0.82 19.93
C GLY A 257 1.21 -2.32 19.55
N LEU A 258 2.38 -2.98 19.61
CA LEU A 258 2.57 -4.41 19.24
C LEU A 258 2.69 -5.37 20.45
N ASN A 259 2.15 -5.00 21.61
CA ASN A 259 2.18 -5.78 22.86
C ASN A 259 3.54 -6.45 23.19
N LEU A 260 4.66 -5.78 22.90
CA LEU A 260 6.00 -6.33 23.08
C LEU A 260 6.32 -6.51 24.56
N SER A 261 6.76 -7.71 24.92
CA SER A 261 7.09 -8.12 26.28
C SER A 261 8.37 -8.98 26.28
N THR A 262 8.38 -10.11 26.99
CA THR A 262 9.60 -10.85 27.32
C THR A 262 10.18 -11.57 26.11
N ASN A 263 9.34 -12.23 25.31
CA ASN A 263 9.80 -13.07 24.20
C ASN A 263 10.30 -12.22 23.04
N SER A 264 9.57 -11.16 22.67
CA SER A 264 10.02 -10.22 21.64
C SER A 264 11.27 -9.45 22.07
N CYS A 265 11.39 -9.05 23.34
CA CYS A 265 12.63 -8.43 23.84
C CYS A 265 13.83 -9.38 23.80
N ALA A 266 13.63 -10.66 24.12
CA ALA A 266 14.69 -11.66 24.01
C ALA A 266 15.12 -11.87 22.55
N ALA A 267 14.16 -11.96 21.63
CA ALA A 267 14.43 -12.06 20.19
C ALA A 267 15.18 -10.82 19.67
N LEU A 268 14.77 -9.61 20.07
CA LEU A 268 15.47 -8.37 19.71
C LEU A 268 16.91 -8.36 20.24
N GLY A 269 17.12 -8.80 21.48
CA GLY A 269 18.46 -8.90 22.06
C GLY A 269 19.36 -9.90 21.34
N ALA A 270 18.79 -10.95 20.74
CA ALA A 270 19.53 -11.90 19.91
C ALA A 270 19.90 -11.32 18.54
N VAL A 271 19.01 -10.53 17.92
CA VAL A 271 19.25 -9.90 16.61
C VAL A 271 20.20 -8.70 16.72
N PHE A 272 20.02 -7.86 17.73
CA PHE A 272 20.79 -6.64 17.96
C PHE A 272 21.54 -6.74 19.30
N PRO A 273 22.65 -7.51 19.36
CA PRO A 273 23.46 -7.61 20.57
C PRO A 273 24.04 -6.24 20.94
N ARG A 274 24.14 -5.97 22.24
CA ARG A 274 24.69 -4.73 22.79
C ARG A 274 26.18 -4.57 22.55
#